data_AF-A0A0V8T7M1-F1
#
_entry.id   AF-A0A0V8T7M1-F1
#
_cell.length_a   1.000
_cell.length_b   1.000
_cell.length_c   1.000
_cell.angle_alpha   90.00
_cell.angle_beta   90.00
_cell.angle_gamma   90.00
#
_symmetry.space_group_name_H-M   'P 1'
#
loop_
_entity.id
_entity.type
_entity.pdbx_description
1 polymer ?
#
loop_
_entity_poly.entity_id
_entity_poly.type
_entity_poly.pdbx_seq_one_letter_code
_entity_poly.pdbx_strand_id
1 'polypeptide(L)'
;MALLPRLRQLMRRPSSASRVGARRPTTASRRGDTLHEDALRSMLSDDPNNERAFQALAEIVRRRAAESVPEEDPLTAPNVEHERQHAAELAVWALGEELAGNPRAWYPLVELARLSVRDDHEGTIRRLTTAAERDPSGAALAQSLALLSEAGQPVEALNLGVGHWRPREHDPEVARQLVRAAIQADRPLEAKQHLASLDLYPDAAAVAALKDELTRDVAHAEQSITGT
;
A
#
# COMPACT_ATOMS: atom_id res chain seq x y z
N MET A 1 -4.41 22.56 -49.22
CA MET A 1 -4.94 23.47 -48.17
C MET A 1 -5.87 22.70 -47.24
N ALA A 2 -5.36 21.98 -46.23
CA ALA A 2 -6.21 21.31 -45.21
C ALA A 2 -5.46 20.99 -43.89
N LEU A 3 -4.51 21.83 -43.47
CA LEU A 3 -3.76 21.61 -42.21
C LEU A 3 -4.51 22.15 -40.97
N LEU A 4 -5.28 23.23 -41.12
CA LEU A 4 -6.01 23.88 -40.02
C LEU A 4 -7.20 23.06 -39.46
N PRO A 5 -7.98 22.30 -40.25
CA PRO A 5 -9.07 21.49 -39.70
C PRO A 5 -8.59 20.29 -38.87
N ARG A 6 -7.46 19.66 -39.25
CA ARG A 6 -6.87 18.50 -38.53
C ARG A 6 -6.29 18.89 -37.17
N LEU A 7 -5.73 20.09 -37.05
CA LEU A 7 -5.24 20.62 -35.76
C LEU A 7 -6.38 20.92 -34.79
N ARG A 8 -7.51 21.47 -35.26
CA ARG A 8 -8.70 21.67 -34.42
C ARG A 8 -9.34 20.36 -33.95
N GLN A 9 -9.20 19.28 -34.71
CA GLN A 9 -9.71 17.96 -34.33
C GLN A 9 -8.82 17.26 -33.28
N LEU A 10 -7.52 17.57 -33.25
CA LEU A 10 -6.60 17.12 -32.20
C LEU A 10 -6.81 17.86 -30.88
N MET A 11 -7.09 19.17 -30.91
CA MET A 11 -7.40 19.95 -29.70
C MET A 11 -8.79 19.68 -29.10
N ARG A 12 -9.67 18.97 -29.82
CA ARG A 12 -11.01 18.56 -29.36
C ARG A 12 -11.06 17.11 -28.87
N ARG A 13 -9.96 16.37 -28.90
CA ARG A 13 -9.91 15.09 -28.21
C ARG A 13 -9.98 15.39 -26.70
N PRO A 14 -11.01 14.92 -25.96
CA PRO A 14 -10.82 14.80 -24.52
C PRO A 14 -9.54 13.99 -24.34
N SER A 15 -8.62 14.49 -23.51
CA SER A 15 -7.48 13.73 -23.02
C SER A 15 -7.98 12.31 -22.77
N SER A 16 -7.44 11.32 -23.49
CA SER A 16 -7.91 9.94 -23.39
C SER A 16 -7.93 9.60 -21.91
N ALA A 17 -9.12 9.55 -21.32
CA ALA A 17 -9.26 9.30 -19.90
C ALA A 17 -8.54 7.98 -19.66
N SER A 18 -7.59 7.99 -18.72
CA SER A 18 -6.91 6.78 -18.31
C SER A 18 -7.97 5.73 -18.06
N ARG A 19 -7.93 4.60 -18.81
CA ARG A 19 -8.84 3.47 -18.55
C ARG A 19 -8.39 2.67 -17.32
N VAL A 20 -7.31 3.08 -16.69
CA VAL A 20 -6.82 2.52 -15.43
C VAL A 20 -7.87 2.79 -14.36
N GLY A 21 -8.40 1.73 -13.74
CA GLY A 21 -9.49 1.80 -12.77
C GLY A 21 -10.91 1.71 -13.35
N ALA A 22 -11.07 1.81 -14.68
CA ALA A 22 -12.37 1.65 -15.32
C ALA A 22 -12.75 0.15 -15.39
N ARG A 23 -13.98 -0.16 -14.98
CA ARG A 23 -14.48 -1.54 -14.98
C ARG A 23 -14.33 -2.19 -16.36
N ARG A 24 -13.71 -3.36 -16.43
CA ARG A 24 -13.66 -4.16 -17.66
C ARG A 24 -15.07 -4.66 -18.04
N PRO A 25 -15.45 -4.65 -19.32
CA PRO A 25 -16.73 -5.23 -19.75
C PRO A 25 -16.79 -6.72 -19.37
N THR A 26 -17.82 -7.13 -18.63
CA THR A 26 -18.05 -8.55 -18.30
C THR A 26 -19.49 -8.96 -18.68
N THR A 27 -19.66 -10.24 -19.04
CA THR A 27 -20.96 -10.85 -19.39
C THR A 27 -21.85 -11.16 -18.16
N ALA A 28 -21.34 -10.90 -16.95
CA ALA A 28 -22.06 -11.14 -15.70
C ALA A 28 -23.21 -10.14 -15.51
N SER A 29 -24.35 -10.63 -15.00
CA SER A 29 -25.56 -9.86 -14.71
C SER A 29 -25.26 -8.66 -13.79
N ARG A 30 -25.83 -7.50 -14.11
CA ARG A 30 -25.74 -6.30 -13.23
C ARG A 30 -26.47 -6.57 -11.92
N ARG A 31 -25.74 -6.70 -10.81
CA ARG A 31 -26.29 -6.77 -9.44
C ARG A 31 -26.38 -5.37 -8.81
N GLY A 32 -27.17 -5.24 -7.73
CA GLY A 32 -27.47 -3.97 -7.04
C GLY A 32 -26.25 -3.13 -6.63
N ASP A 33 -25.10 -3.77 -6.41
CA ASP A 33 -23.85 -3.09 -6.02
C ASP A 33 -23.15 -2.34 -7.17
N THR A 34 -23.64 -2.46 -8.41
CA THR A 34 -22.96 -1.89 -9.60
C THR A 34 -22.78 -0.38 -9.53
N LEU A 35 -23.77 0.37 -9.07
CA LEU A 35 -23.65 1.82 -8.91
C LEU A 35 -22.67 2.22 -7.80
N HIS A 36 -22.59 1.42 -6.74
CA HIS A 36 -21.66 1.66 -5.64
C HIS A 36 -20.21 1.36 -6.07
N GLU A 37 -19.99 0.27 -6.81
CA GLU A 37 -18.68 -0.06 -7.40
C GLU A 37 -18.21 1.05 -8.35
N ASP A 38 -19.08 1.54 -9.24
CA ASP A 38 -18.75 2.60 -10.20
C ASP A 38 -18.40 3.92 -9.49
N ALA A 39 -19.07 4.24 -8.37
CA ALA A 39 -18.74 5.40 -7.55
C ALA A 39 -17.35 5.28 -6.90
N LEU A 40 -17.03 4.12 -6.32
CA LEU A 40 -15.72 3.85 -5.73
C LEU A 40 -14.60 3.91 -6.78
N ARG A 41 -14.85 3.36 -7.97
CA ARG A 41 -13.92 3.46 -9.11
C ARG A 41 -13.72 4.89 -9.57
N SER A 42 -14.78 5.72 -9.57
CA SER A 42 -14.64 7.15 -9.84
C SER A 42 -13.77 7.84 -8.80
N MET A 43 -13.98 7.56 -7.51
CA MET A 43 -13.16 8.12 -6.43
C MET A 43 -11.68 7.73 -6.58
N LEU A 44 -11.39 6.47 -6.95
CA LEU A 44 -10.03 5.98 -7.16
C LEU A 44 -9.39 6.47 -8.47
N SER A 45 -10.20 6.86 -9.46
CA SER A 45 -9.71 7.58 -10.63
C SER A 45 -9.22 8.98 -10.27
N ASP A 46 -9.90 9.66 -9.35
CA ASP A 46 -9.54 11.00 -8.89
C ASP A 46 -8.35 10.97 -7.90
N ASP A 47 -8.41 10.05 -6.94
CA ASP A 47 -7.35 9.77 -5.96
C ASP A 47 -7.10 8.26 -5.85
N PRO A 48 -6.09 7.72 -6.55
CA PRO A 48 -5.79 6.29 -6.51
C PRO A 48 -5.24 5.82 -5.16
N ASN A 49 -4.94 6.75 -4.24
CA ASN A 49 -4.43 6.47 -2.90
C ASN A 49 -5.51 6.64 -1.82
N ASN A 50 -6.78 6.80 -2.22
CA ASN A 50 -7.89 6.81 -1.27
C ASN A 50 -8.08 5.41 -0.68
N GLU A 51 -7.45 5.19 0.48
CA GLU A 51 -7.43 3.89 1.16
C GLU A 51 -8.83 3.35 1.43
N ARG A 52 -9.74 4.21 1.90
CA ARG A 52 -11.11 3.82 2.22
C ARG A 52 -11.86 3.37 0.97
N ALA A 53 -11.68 4.07 -0.15
CA ALA A 53 -12.31 3.69 -1.41
C ALA A 53 -11.73 2.39 -1.95
N PHE A 54 -10.40 2.19 -1.85
CA PHE A 54 -9.74 0.95 -2.25
C PHE A 54 -10.26 -0.23 -1.43
N GLN A 55 -10.26 -0.13 -0.10
CA GLN A 55 -10.72 -1.21 0.79
C GLN A 55 -12.19 -1.55 0.56
N ALA A 56 -13.06 -0.54 0.41
CA ALA A 56 -14.46 -0.78 0.09
C ALA A 56 -14.63 -1.50 -1.27
N LEU A 57 -13.85 -1.13 -2.28
CA LEU A 57 -13.89 -1.79 -3.59
C LEU A 57 -13.32 -3.22 -3.52
N ALA A 58 -12.24 -3.41 -2.77
CA ALA A 58 -11.62 -4.71 -2.52
C ALA A 58 -12.61 -5.69 -1.89
N GLU A 59 -13.40 -5.25 -0.90
CA GLU A 59 -14.44 -6.06 -0.27
C GLU A 59 -15.56 -6.46 -1.24
N ILE A 60 -16.00 -5.55 -2.12
CA ILE A 60 -17.00 -5.87 -3.15
C ILE A 60 -16.49 -6.94 -4.11
N VAL A 61 -15.26 -6.79 -4.62
CA VAL A 61 -14.70 -7.75 -5.58
C VAL A 61 -14.38 -9.09 -4.91
N ARG A 62 -13.94 -9.08 -3.65
CA ARG A 62 -13.70 -10.27 -2.84
C ARG A 62 -14.96 -11.09 -2.66
N ARG A 63 -16.04 -10.46 -2.17
CA ARG A 63 -17.35 -11.11 -1.99
C ARG A 63 -17.86 -11.69 -3.30
N ARG A 64 -17.78 -10.92 -4.40
CA ARG A 64 -18.23 -11.37 -5.72
C ARG A 64 -17.44 -12.58 -6.21
N ALA A 65 -16.13 -12.60 -6.02
CA ALA A 65 -15.30 -13.71 -6.46
C ALA A 65 -15.58 -14.99 -5.67
N ALA A 66 -15.72 -14.89 -4.34
CA ALA A 66 -16.11 -16.02 -3.50
C ALA A 66 -17.49 -16.58 -3.88
N GLU A 67 -18.48 -15.71 -4.14
CA GLU A 67 -19.83 -16.12 -4.58
C GLU A 67 -19.88 -16.71 -6.01
N SER A 68 -18.81 -16.55 -6.80
CA SER A 68 -18.75 -17.08 -8.17
C SER A 68 -18.25 -18.53 -8.21
N VAL A 69 -17.73 -19.06 -7.10
CA VAL A 69 -17.34 -20.47 -6.97
C VAL A 69 -18.62 -21.31 -6.81
N PRO A 70 -18.89 -22.27 -7.72
CA PRO A 70 -20.07 -23.12 -7.64
C PRO A 70 -20.17 -23.87 -6.32
N GLU A 71 -21.38 -24.04 -5.81
CA GLU A 71 -21.64 -24.89 -4.66
C GLU A 71 -21.66 -26.36 -5.15
N GLU A 72 -20.51 -27.02 -5.08
CA GLU A 72 -20.41 -28.46 -5.38
C GLU A 72 -21.03 -29.30 -4.25
N ASP A 73 -21.39 -30.55 -4.57
CA ASP A 73 -22.04 -31.48 -3.63
C ASP A 73 -21.19 -31.62 -2.34
N PRO A 74 -21.75 -31.29 -1.14
CA PRO A 74 -21.05 -31.31 0.14
C PRO A 74 -20.38 -32.64 0.50
N LEU A 75 -20.79 -33.75 -0.12
CA LEU A 75 -20.22 -35.08 0.10
C LEU A 75 -18.99 -35.37 -0.78
N THR A 76 -18.67 -34.52 -1.75
CA THR A 76 -17.59 -34.75 -2.74
C THR A 76 -16.52 -33.66 -2.77
N ALA A 77 -16.73 -32.50 -2.13
CA ALA A 77 -15.85 -31.35 -2.29
C ALA A 77 -15.14 -30.98 -0.98
N PRO A 78 -13.93 -31.53 -0.70
CA PRO A 78 -13.18 -31.20 0.51
C PRO A 78 -12.61 -29.76 0.53
N ASN A 79 -12.70 -28.98 -0.56
CA ASN A 79 -11.91 -27.75 -0.74
C ASN A 79 -12.68 -26.50 -1.18
N VAL A 80 -14.02 -26.50 -1.23
CA VAL A 80 -14.80 -25.34 -1.74
C VAL A 80 -14.46 -24.04 -0.98
N GLU A 81 -14.25 -24.11 0.33
CA GLU A 81 -13.89 -22.93 1.13
C GLU A 81 -12.49 -22.38 0.80
N HIS A 82 -11.53 -23.28 0.57
CA HIS A 82 -10.19 -22.88 0.12
C HIS A 82 -10.24 -22.26 -1.28
N GLU A 83 -11.06 -22.79 -2.18
CA GLU A 83 -11.26 -22.24 -3.53
C GLU A 83 -11.93 -20.87 -3.49
N ARG A 84 -12.92 -20.67 -2.61
CA ARG A 84 -13.55 -19.37 -2.37
C ARG A 84 -12.54 -18.34 -1.88
N GLN A 85 -11.72 -18.70 -0.90
CA GLN A 85 -10.67 -17.83 -0.35
C GLN A 85 -9.65 -17.47 -1.43
N HIS A 86 -9.17 -18.45 -2.18
CA HIS A 86 -8.22 -18.23 -3.28
C HIS A 86 -8.80 -17.35 -4.39
N ALA A 87 -10.06 -17.55 -4.78
CA ALA A 87 -10.74 -16.70 -5.75
C ALA A 87 -10.89 -15.25 -5.25
N ALA A 88 -11.21 -15.08 -3.96
CA ALA A 88 -11.27 -13.80 -3.27
C ALA A 88 -9.93 -13.05 -3.31
N GLU A 89 -8.84 -13.71 -2.90
CA GLU A 89 -7.49 -13.14 -2.90
C GLU A 89 -7.02 -12.78 -4.32
N LEU A 90 -7.26 -13.67 -5.30
CA LEU A 90 -6.93 -13.41 -6.70
C LEU A 90 -7.69 -12.21 -7.27
N ALA A 91 -8.93 -11.98 -6.84
CA ALA A 91 -9.71 -10.82 -7.25
C ALA A 91 -9.15 -9.51 -6.68
N VAL A 92 -8.74 -9.51 -5.41
CA VAL A 92 -8.07 -8.34 -4.78
C VAL A 92 -6.71 -8.10 -5.44
N TRP A 93 -5.96 -9.15 -5.74
CA TRP A 93 -4.71 -9.06 -6.50
C TRP A 93 -4.92 -8.41 -7.87
N ALA A 94 -5.90 -8.90 -8.64
CA ALA A 94 -6.21 -8.34 -9.96
C ALA A 94 -6.64 -6.87 -9.88
N LEU A 95 -7.39 -6.47 -8.85
CA LEU A 95 -7.75 -5.08 -8.59
C LEU A 95 -6.51 -4.22 -8.26
N GLY A 96 -5.61 -4.74 -7.41
CA GLY A 96 -4.36 -4.08 -7.06
C GLY A 96 -3.49 -3.82 -8.30
N GLU A 97 -3.29 -4.84 -9.14
CA GLU A 97 -2.51 -4.74 -10.38
C GLU A 97 -3.15 -3.76 -11.37
N GLU A 98 -4.49 -3.76 -11.49
CA GLU A 98 -5.21 -2.79 -12.31
C GLU A 98 -4.91 -1.36 -11.86
N LEU A 99 -5.02 -1.06 -10.57
CA LEU A 99 -4.87 0.29 -10.02
C LEU A 99 -3.40 0.73 -9.90
N ALA A 100 -2.48 -0.21 -9.65
CA ALA A 100 -1.04 0.05 -9.60
C ALA A 100 -0.46 0.52 -10.95
N GLY A 101 -1.17 0.27 -12.06
CA GLY A 101 -0.85 0.83 -13.38
C GLY A 101 -0.93 2.36 -13.45
N ASN A 102 -1.57 3.04 -12.49
CA ASN A 102 -1.56 4.49 -12.40
C ASN A 102 -0.23 4.96 -11.79
N PRO A 103 0.55 5.84 -12.45
CA PRO A 103 1.85 6.28 -11.95
C PRO A 103 1.78 7.07 -10.62
N ARG A 104 0.60 7.57 -10.24
CA ARG A 104 0.37 8.25 -8.95
C ARG A 104 -0.06 7.29 -7.83
N ALA A 105 -0.36 6.03 -8.16
CA ALA A 105 -0.84 5.04 -7.21
C ALA A 105 0.33 4.40 -6.46
N TRP A 106 0.43 4.70 -5.17
CA TRP A 106 1.33 4.02 -4.24
C TRP A 106 0.55 3.06 -3.34
N TYR A 107 -0.69 3.39 -2.93
CA TYR A 107 -1.45 2.54 -2.00
C TYR A 107 -1.79 1.15 -2.58
N PRO A 108 -2.24 1.01 -3.85
CA PRO A 108 -2.41 -0.31 -4.45
C PRO A 108 -1.13 -1.16 -4.49
N LEU A 109 0.06 -0.53 -4.58
CA LEU A 109 1.33 -1.26 -4.52
C LEU A 109 1.60 -1.81 -3.12
N VAL A 110 1.28 -1.04 -2.07
CA VAL A 110 1.37 -1.49 -0.67
C VAL A 110 0.41 -2.65 -0.42
N GLU A 111 -0.81 -2.60 -0.96
CA GLU A 111 -1.79 -3.68 -0.82
C GLU A 111 -1.39 -4.95 -1.60
N LEU A 112 -0.84 -4.81 -2.80
CA LEU A 112 -0.24 -5.96 -3.51
C LEU A 112 0.93 -6.57 -2.73
N ALA A 113 1.79 -5.72 -2.15
CA ALA A 113 2.88 -6.18 -1.30
C ALA A 113 2.36 -6.93 -0.06
N ARG A 114 1.24 -6.47 0.54
CA ARG A 114 0.59 -7.15 1.67
C ARG A 114 0.13 -8.57 1.32
N LEU A 115 -0.39 -8.76 0.11
CA LEU A 115 -0.77 -10.08 -0.39
C LEU A 115 0.45 -10.97 -0.68
N SER A 116 1.58 -10.38 -1.09
CA SER A 116 2.77 -11.14 -1.51
C SER A 116 3.84 -11.33 -0.44
N VAL A 117 3.77 -10.66 0.71
CA VAL A 117 4.89 -10.53 1.65
C VAL A 117 5.45 -11.87 2.15
N ARG A 118 4.63 -12.93 2.19
CA ARG A 118 5.04 -14.28 2.62
C ARG A 118 5.53 -15.17 1.48
N ASP A 119 5.08 -14.94 0.26
CA ASP A 119 5.23 -15.88 -0.86
C ASP A 119 6.13 -15.35 -2.00
N ASP A 120 6.27 -14.04 -2.15
CA ASP A 120 7.08 -13.36 -3.16
C ASP A 120 7.83 -12.19 -2.54
N HIS A 121 8.91 -12.50 -1.83
CA HIS A 121 9.75 -11.51 -1.14
C HIS A 121 10.30 -10.45 -2.10
N GLU A 122 10.90 -10.88 -3.21
CA GLU A 122 11.50 -10.01 -4.22
C GLU A 122 10.48 -9.06 -4.87
N GLY A 123 9.29 -9.56 -5.22
CA GLY A 123 8.23 -8.71 -5.75
C GLY A 123 7.64 -7.78 -4.71
N THR A 124 7.55 -8.22 -3.44
CA THR A 124 7.15 -7.37 -2.32
C THR A 124 8.08 -6.16 -2.21
N ILE A 125 9.39 -6.38 -2.11
CA ILE A 125 10.37 -5.29 -1.99
C ILE A 125 10.30 -4.33 -3.19
N ARG A 126 10.23 -4.84 -4.43
CA ARG A 126 10.09 -3.98 -5.63
C ARG A 126 8.85 -3.11 -5.59
N ARG A 127 7.70 -3.66 -5.17
CA ARG A 127 6.44 -2.91 -5.06
C ARG A 127 6.54 -1.83 -4.00
N LEU A 128 7.09 -2.13 -2.83
CA LEU A 128 7.25 -1.17 -1.73
C LEU A 128 8.25 -0.05 -2.07
N THR A 129 9.37 -0.36 -2.71
CA THR A 129 10.30 0.65 -3.25
C THR A 129 9.59 1.58 -4.23
N THR A 130 8.85 1.01 -5.19
CA THR A 130 8.08 1.81 -6.16
C THR A 130 7.01 2.67 -5.47
N ALA A 131 6.36 2.15 -4.41
CA ALA A 131 5.37 2.90 -3.64
C ALA A 131 6.01 4.10 -2.94
N ALA A 132 7.17 3.90 -2.28
CA ALA A 132 7.93 4.97 -1.63
C ALA A 132 8.40 6.04 -2.63
N GLU A 133 8.82 5.66 -3.84
CA GLU A 133 9.23 6.62 -4.88
C GLU A 133 8.06 7.44 -5.44
N ARG A 134 6.85 6.89 -5.46
CA ARG A 134 5.64 7.57 -5.95
C ARG A 134 5.02 8.53 -4.94
N ASP A 135 5.42 8.44 -3.67
CA ASP A 135 4.87 9.25 -2.59
C ASP A 135 5.91 10.19 -1.95
N PRO A 136 5.90 11.49 -2.31
CA PRO A 136 6.82 12.46 -1.72
C PRO A 136 6.51 12.79 -0.25
N SER A 137 5.33 12.40 0.28
CA SER A 137 4.96 12.67 1.67
C SER A 137 5.60 11.69 2.65
N GLY A 138 6.02 10.52 2.18
CA GLY A 138 6.56 9.45 3.02
C GLY A 138 5.49 8.57 3.70
N ALA A 139 4.20 8.80 3.48
CA ALA A 139 3.12 7.94 3.98
C ALA A 139 3.23 6.50 3.44
N ALA A 140 3.53 6.34 2.14
CA ALA A 140 3.77 5.04 1.53
C ALA A 140 4.95 4.33 2.18
N LEU A 141 6.02 5.08 2.47
CA LEU A 141 7.20 4.54 3.14
C LEU A 141 6.84 4.08 4.55
N ALA A 142 6.14 4.90 5.35
CA ALA A 142 5.71 4.51 6.70
C ALA A 142 4.88 3.22 6.70
N GLN A 143 3.90 3.08 5.79
CA GLN A 143 3.10 1.86 5.67
C GLN A 143 3.91 0.65 5.20
N SER A 144 4.88 0.87 4.30
CA SER A 144 5.79 -0.18 3.83
C SER A 144 6.66 -0.72 4.97
N LEU A 145 7.19 0.17 5.80
CA LEU A 145 7.99 -0.20 6.97
C LEU A 145 7.17 -0.99 7.99
N ALA A 146 5.96 -0.50 8.31
CA ALA A 146 5.05 -1.19 9.21
C ALA A 146 4.71 -2.60 8.68
N LEU A 147 4.38 -2.72 7.39
CA LEU A 147 4.07 -4.01 6.76
C LEU A 147 5.23 -5.01 6.88
N LEU A 148 6.46 -4.59 6.58
CA LEU A 148 7.64 -5.44 6.66
C LEU A 148 7.92 -5.86 8.12
N SER A 149 7.80 -4.94 9.06
CA SER A 149 7.94 -5.24 10.50
C SER A 149 6.88 -6.23 11.00
N GLU A 150 5.61 -6.05 10.65
CA GLU A 150 4.50 -6.96 10.96
C GLU A 150 4.70 -8.36 10.36
N ALA A 151 5.33 -8.42 9.18
CA ALA A 151 5.69 -9.68 8.52
C ALA A 151 6.96 -10.34 9.10
N GLY A 152 7.56 -9.77 10.15
CA GLY A 152 8.78 -10.30 10.77
C GLY A 152 10.05 -10.03 9.95
N GLN A 153 10.04 -9.00 9.10
CA GLN A 153 11.17 -8.59 8.26
C GLN A 153 11.71 -7.19 8.66
N PRO A 154 12.07 -6.94 9.94
CA PRO A 154 12.49 -5.62 10.40
C PRO A 154 13.80 -5.14 9.77
N VAL A 155 14.70 -6.06 9.40
CA VAL A 155 15.94 -5.71 8.68
C VAL A 155 15.64 -5.14 7.30
N GLU A 156 14.65 -5.70 6.59
CA GLU A 156 14.25 -5.20 5.27
C GLU A 156 13.51 -3.88 5.37
N ALA A 157 12.71 -3.69 6.42
CA ALA A 157 12.15 -2.38 6.74
C ALA A 157 13.29 -1.34 6.88
N LEU A 158 14.34 -1.63 7.67
CA LEU A 158 15.48 -0.71 7.81
C LEU A 158 16.17 -0.43 6.47
N ASN A 159 16.44 -1.45 5.66
CA ASN A 159 17.07 -1.29 4.36
C ASN A 159 16.26 -0.36 3.44
N LEU A 160 14.95 -0.58 3.35
CA LEU A 160 14.05 0.25 2.56
C LEU A 160 14.02 1.70 3.10
N GLY A 161 13.88 1.85 4.41
CA GLY A 161 13.73 3.15 5.07
C GLY A 161 14.98 4.02 4.98
N VAL A 162 16.19 3.46 5.20
CA VAL A 162 17.46 4.20 5.08
C VAL A 162 17.67 4.74 3.66
N GLY A 163 17.25 4.00 2.64
CA GLY A 163 17.40 4.42 1.24
C GLY A 163 16.45 5.54 0.79
N HIS A 164 15.29 5.67 1.43
CA HIS A 164 14.20 6.51 0.93
C HIS A 164 13.72 7.58 1.91
N TRP A 165 14.08 7.51 3.19
CA TRP A 165 13.63 8.47 4.18
C TRP A 165 14.31 9.83 4.02
N ARG A 166 13.51 10.90 4.01
CA ARG A 166 13.97 12.29 4.01
C ARG A 166 13.46 12.99 5.28
N PRO A 167 14.26 13.06 6.36
CA PRO A 167 13.80 13.54 7.66
C PRO A 167 13.27 14.98 7.69
N ARG A 168 13.58 15.80 6.68
CA ARG A 168 13.11 17.20 6.59
C ARG A 168 11.77 17.33 5.84
N GLU A 169 11.41 16.34 5.04
CA GLU A 169 10.32 16.39 4.07
C GLU A 169 9.20 15.42 4.42
N HIS A 170 9.56 14.20 4.82
CA HIS A 170 8.60 13.12 5.04
C HIS A 170 7.89 13.24 6.38
N ASP A 171 6.70 12.65 6.45
CA ASP A 171 5.93 12.53 7.69
C ASP A 171 6.78 11.89 8.82
N PRO A 172 6.76 12.45 10.04
CA PRO A 172 7.49 11.91 11.20
C PRO A 172 7.15 10.45 11.53
N GLU A 173 6.00 9.95 11.09
CA GLU A 173 5.61 8.55 11.23
C GLU A 173 6.64 7.59 10.60
N VAL A 174 7.35 8.00 9.54
CA VAL A 174 8.47 7.20 8.98
C VAL A 174 9.55 6.97 10.03
N ALA A 175 9.89 8.00 10.81
CA ALA A 175 10.88 7.88 11.89
C ALA A 175 10.40 6.90 12.97
N ARG A 176 9.10 6.95 13.32
CA ARG A 176 8.51 6.01 14.28
C ARG A 176 8.71 4.57 13.83
N GLN A 177 8.38 4.28 12.57
CA GLN A 177 8.50 2.93 12.03
C GLN A 177 9.96 2.48 11.90
N LEU A 178 10.89 3.37 11.53
CA LEU A 178 12.32 3.08 11.52
C LEU A 178 12.87 2.75 12.91
N VAL A 179 12.52 3.54 13.93
CA VAL A 179 12.94 3.28 15.32
C VAL A 179 12.40 1.93 15.80
N ARG A 180 11.12 1.65 15.53
CA ARG A 180 10.50 0.36 15.90
C ARG A 180 11.15 -0.82 15.17
N ALA A 181 11.41 -0.70 13.87
CA ALA A 181 12.12 -1.71 13.09
C ALA A 181 13.54 -1.95 13.62
N ALA A 182 14.26 -0.90 14.01
CA ALA A 182 15.60 -1.01 14.61
C ALA A 182 15.56 -1.75 15.94
N ILE A 183 14.59 -1.43 16.81
CA ILE A 183 14.39 -2.15 18.08
C ILE A 183 14.04 -3.62 17.82
N GLN A 184 13.11 -3.90 16.89
CA GLN A 184 12.71 -5.27 16.55
C GLN A 184 13.85 -6.09 15.93
N ALA A 185 14.79 -5.44 15.25
CA ALA A 185 16.00 -6.05 14.72
C ALA A 185 17.15 -6.16 15.74
N ASP A 186 16.92 -5.83 17.02
CA ASP A 186 17.92 -5.80 18.09
C ASP A 186 19.10 -4.84 17.82
N ARG A 187 18.80 -3.68 17.23
CA ARG A 187 19.76 -2.63 16.82
C ARG A 187 19.45 -1.29 17.50
N PRO A 188 19.48 -1.19 18.84
CA PRO A 188 19.08 0.04 19.55
C PRO A 188 19.98 1.25 19.26
N LEU A 189 21.26 1.03 18.89
CA LEU A 189 22.14 2.12 18.50
C LEU A 189 21.66 2.81 17.22
N GLU A 190 21.15 2.06 16.26
CA GLU A 190 20.55 2.62 15.04
C GLU A 190 19.21 3.26 15.32
N ALA A 191 18.43 2.68 16.24
CA ALA A 191 17.20 3.30 16.73
C ALA A 191 17.48 4.70 17.30
N LYS A 192 18.57 4.89 18.07
CA LYS A 192 19.02 6.22 18.53
C LYS A 192 19.37 7.16 17.40
N GLN A 193 20.03 6.68 16.35
CA GLN A 193 20.41 7.50 15.20
C GLN A 193 19.19 7.97 14.41
N HIS A 194 18.21 7.08 14.19
CA HIS A 194 16.95 7.43 13.56
C HIS A 194 16.14 8.41 14.41
N LEU A 195 16.08 8.21 15.73
CA LEU A 195 15.47 9.16 16.67
C LEU A 195 16.11 10.54 16.59
N ALA A 196 17.45 10.62 16.63
CA ALA A 196 18.17 11.89 16.54
C ALA A 196 17.91 12.63 15.21
N SER A 197 17.62 11.90 14.14
CA SER A 197 17.32 12.49 12.83
C SER A 197 16.00 13.28 12.81
N LEU A 198 15.11 13.10 13.80
CA LEU A 198 13.93 13.95 13.99
C LEU A 198 14.28 15.41 14.32
N ASP A 199 15.50 15.69 14.79
CA ASP A 199 15.97 17.07 15.00
C ASP A 199 16.09 17.86 13.69
N LEU A 200 16.11 17.17 12.54
CA LEU A 200 16.11 17.80 11.23
C LEU A 200 14.72 18.23 10.78
N TYR A 201 13.65 17.76 11.43
CA TYR A 201 12.28 18.09 11.04
C TYR A 201 12.00 19.58 11.31
N PRO A 202 11.39 20.33 10.35
CA PRO A 202 11.26 21.79 10.48
C PRO A 202 10.41 22.25 11.67
N ASP A 203 9.37 21.49 12.02
CA ASP A 203 8.47 21.79 13.13
C ASP A 203 8.81 20.94 14.36
N ALA A 204 9.70 21.46 15.21
CA ALA A 204 10.12 20.79 16.43
C ALA A 204 8.96 20.54 17.41
N ALA A 205 7.93 21.41 17.40
CA ALA A 205 6.77 21.25 18.28
C ALA A 205 5.88 20.08 17.83
N ALA A 206 5.72 19.90 16.52
CA ALA A 206 4.95 18.79 15.95
C ALA A 206 5.55 17.41 16.30
N VAL A 207 6.88 17.31 16.45
CA VAL A 207 7.57 16.03 16.73
C VAL A 207 7.93 15.82 18.20
N ALA A 208 7.70 16.80 19.09
CA ALA A 208 8.12 16.72 20.49
C ALA A 208 7.54 15.49 21.22
N ALA A 209 6.22 15.28 21.11
CA ALA A 209 5.57 14.13 21.73
C ALA A 209 6.06 12.79 21.15
N LEU A 210 6.33 12.75 19.84
CA LEU A 210 6.89 11.57 19.19
C LEU A 210 8.31 11.28 19.69
N LYS A 211 9.15 12.30 19.84
CA LYS A 211 10.50 12.14 20.38
C LYS A 211 10.44 11.59 21.81
N ASP A 212 9.53 12.07 22.65
CA ASP A 212 9.38 11.59 24.03
C ASP A 212 8.89 10.13 24.10
N GLU A 213 7.99 9.73 23.20
CA GLU A 213 7.60 8.32 23.02
C GLU A 213 8.81 7.47 22.63
N LEU A 214 9.44 7.79 21.51
CA LEU A 214 10.51 6.97 20.96
C LEU A 214 11.77 6.94 21.85
N THR A 215 12.03 8.00 22.62
CA THR A 215 13.12 8.00 23.61
C THR A 215 12.90 6.94 24.69
N ARG A 216 11.65 6.75 25.14
CA ARG A 216 11.30 5.73 26.11
C ARG A 216 11.42 4.33 25.52
N ASP A 217 10.94 4.14 24.30
CA ASP A 217 11.01 2.84 23.60
C ASP A 217 12.47 2.38 23.43
N VAL A 218 13.35 3.29 22.99
CA VAL A 218 14.78 3.01 22.83
C VAL A 218 15.45 2.71 24.18
N ALA A 219 15.17 3.51 25.22
CA ALA A 219 15.74 3.29 26.54
C ALA A 219 15.31 1.94 27.14
N HIS A 220 14.08 1.51 26.88
CA HIS A 220 13.60 0.19 27.29
C HIS A 220 14.36 -0.93 26.57
N ALA A 221 14.53 -0.82 25.24
CA ALA A 221 15.25 -1.80 24.44
C ALA A 221 16.71 -1.99 24.89
N GLU A 222 17.41 -0.91 25.27
CA GLU A 222 18.81 -0.99 25.75
C GLU A 222 18.96 -1.73 27.07
N GLN A 223 17.97 -1.64 27.95
CA GLN A 223 17.97 -2.35 29.24
C GLN A 223 17.81 -3.86 29.02
N SER A 224 17.02 -4.27 28.03
CA SER A 224 16.81 -5.68 27.70
C SER A 224 18.09 -6.38 27.22
N ILE A 225 18.97 -5.69 26.49
CA ILE A 225 20.23 -6.26 25.99
C ILE A 225 21.28 -6.38 27.10
N THR A 226 21.28 -5.47 28.06
CA THR A 226 22.26 -5.46 29.16
C THR A 226 21.90 -6.48 30.27
N GLY A 227 20.66 -6.99 30.28
CA GLY A 227 20.10 -7.85 31.33
C GLY A 227 20.09 -9.36 31.05
N THR A 228 20.62 -9.82 29.91
CA THR A 228 20.81 -11.25 29.56
C THR A 228 22.27 -11.65 29.63
#